data_AF-A0A7S0PS30-F1
#
_entry.id   AF-A0A7S0PS30-F1
#
_cell.length_a   1.000
_cell.length_b   1.000
_cell.length_c   1.000
_cell.angle_alpha   90.00
_cell.angle_beta   90.00
_cell.angle_gamma   90.00
#
_symmetry.space_group_name_H-M   'P 1'
#
loop_
_entity.id
_entity.type
_entity.pdbx_description
1 polymer ?
#
loop_
_entity_poly.entity_id
_entity_poly.type
_entity_poly.pdbx_seq_one_letter_code
_entity_poly.pdbx_strand_id
1 'polypeptide(L)'
;DVTAEHRRRAGFSARVEESTVPNAGRGLFVDGQVDPGEIVCVYPGVVYAPENLRHMPGYPKIAADNPYLVARYDGSVVDASPWGLGAGWSKAGRSKTSK
;
A
#
# COMPACT_ATOMS: atom_id res chain seq x y z
N ASP A 1 -4.90 21.81 2.60
CA ASP A 1 -4.03 20.76 2.07
C ASP A 1 -3.43 19.99 3.24
N VAL A 2 -3.74 18.69 3.36
CA VAL A 2 -3.29 17.84 4.49
C VAL A 2 -1.78 17.67 4.49
N THR A 3 -1.15 17.65 3.32
CA THR A 3 0.29 17.51 3.16
C THR A 3 1.01 18.74 3.70
N ALA A 4 0.55 19.93 3.31
CA ALA A 4 1.08 21.20 3.82
C ALA A 4 0.88 21.36 5.34
N GLU A 5 -0.25 20.89 5.87
CA GLU A 5 -0.53 20.87 7.31
C GLU A 5 0.44 19.97 8.07
N HIS A 6 0.62 18.73 7.60
CA HIS A 6 1.50 17.77 8.24
C HIS A 6 2.95 18.29 8.23
N ARG A 7 3.43 18.80 7.09
CA ARG A 7 4.75 19.41 6.98
C ARG A 7 4.99 20.51 7.99
N ARG A 8 4.01 21.40 8.18
CA ARG A 8 4.13 22.50 9.13
C ARG A 8 4.29 22.01 10.58
N ARG A 9 3.68 20.87 10.93
CA ARG A 9 3.72 20.32 12.31
C ARG A 9 4.89 19.38 12.54
N ALA A 10 5.22 18.54 11.56
CA ALA A 10 6.21 17.48 11.67
C ALA A 10 7.58 17.86 11.09
N GLY A 11 7.69 18.98 10.37
CA GLY A 11 8.94 19.37 9.68
C GLY A 11 9.15 18.67 8.33
N PHE A 12 8.34 17.67 7.99
CA PHE A 12 8.39 16.95 6.72
C PHE A 12 7.03 16.57 6.16
N SER A 13 6.99 16.29 4.86
CA SER A 13 5.85 15.65 4.19
C SER A 13 6.31 14.51 3.30
N ALA A 14 5.40 13.58 3.00
CA ALA A 14 5.65 12.50 2.06
C ALA A 14 4.92 12.74 0.73
N ARG A 15 5.58 12.45 -0.39
CA ARG A 15 5.05 12.57 -1.76
C ARG A 15 5.35 11.31 -2.55
N VAL A 16 4.46 10.92 -3.46
CA VAL A 16 4.65 9.72 -4.29
C VAL A 16 4.98 10.11 -5.71
N GLU A 17 6.15 9.70 -6.20
CA GLU A 17 6.71 10.09 -7.50
C GLU A 17 7.34 8.90 -8.21
N GLU A 18 7.86 9.10 -9.43
CA GLU A 18 8.66 8.08 -10.11
C GLU A 18 9.93 7.78 -9.30
N SER A 19 10.24 6.50 -9.15
CA SER A 19 11.41 6.05 -8.42
C SER A 19 12.69 6.41 -9.17
N THR A 20 13.74 6.74 -8.42
CA THR A 20 15.09 6.90 -8.96
C THR A 20 15.76 5.56 -9.23
N VAL A 21 15.20 4.45 -8.73
CA VAL A 21 15.66 3.09 -8.99
C VAL A 21 15.11 2.63 -10.34
N PRO A 22 15.96 2.17 -11.28
CA PRO A 22 15.52 1.72 -12.60
C PRO A 22 14.45 0.62 -12.52
N ASN A 23 13.39 0.75 -13.33
CA ASN A 23 12.28 -0.20 -13.45
C ASN A 23 11.49 -0.47 -12.14
N ALA A 24 11.62 0.37 -11.11
CA ALA A 24 10.91 0.17 -9.84
C ALA A 24 9.49 0.77 -9.81
N GLY A 25 9.08 1.51 -10.86
CA GLY A 25 7.82 2.25 -10.87
C GLY A 25 7.87 3.44 -9.91
N ARG A 26 6.85 3.58 -9.06
CA ARG A 26 6.72 4.74 -8.15
C ARG A 26 7.34 4.48 -6.77
N GLY A 27 7.91 5.52 -6.18
CA GLY A 27 8.48 5.53 -4.83
C GLY A 27 7.85 6.59 -3.91
N LEU A 28 8.06 6.43 -2.60
CA LEU A 28 7.71 7.43 -1.59
C LEU A 28 8.94 8.28 -1.26
N PHE A 29 8.80 9.59 -1.40
CA PHE A 29 9.86 10.57 -1.15
C PHE A 29 9.48 11.46 0.01
N VAL A 30 10.46 11.80 0.83
CA VAL A 30 10.33 12.80 1.90
C VAL A 30 10.73 14.16 1.37
N ASP A 31 9.99 15.18 1.78
CA ASP A 31 10.36 16.59 1.61
C ASP A 31 10.40 17.26 2.99
N GLY A 32 11.62 17.56 3.45
CA GLY A 32 11.93 17.96 4.82
C GLY A 32 12.99 17.04 5.45
N GLN A 33 13.10 17.08 6.78
CA GLN A 33 13.99 16.21 7.56
C GLN A 33 13.15 15.27 8.42
N VAL A 34 13.54 14.00 8.48
CA VAL A 34 12.97 12.97 9.34
C VAL A 34 14.12 12.45 10.21
N ASP A 35 13.94 12.50 11.52
CA ASP A 35 14.95 12.03 12.47
C ASP A 35 14.82 10.50 12.70
N PRO A 36 15.91 9.81 13.07
CA PRO A 36 15.86 8.38 13.36
C PRO A 36 14.82 8.05 14.45
N GLY A 37 13.92 7.11 14.12
CA GLY A 37 12.84 6.68 15.01
C GLY A 37 11.50 7.40 14.79
N GLU A 38 11.44 8.42 13.94
CA GLU A 38 10.18 9.07 13.57
C GLU A 38 9.33 8.22 12.61
N ILE A 39 8.01 8.39 12.70
CA ILE A 39 7.04 7.67 11.87
C ILE A 39 6.82 8.44 10.56
N VAL A 40 7.27 7.87 9.44
CA VAL A 40 7.11 8.48 8.11
C VAL A 40 5.75 8.18 7.48
N CYS A 41 5.29 6.94 7.58
CA CYS A 41 4.03 6.50 6.99
C CYS A 41 3.47 5.27 7.71
N VAL A 42 2.19 5.00 7.46
CA VAL A 42 1.51 3.77 7.83
C VAL A 42 1.29 2.94 6.56
N TYR A 43 1.29 1.61 6.67
CA TYR A 43 0.93 0.70 5.60
C TYR A 43 -0.51 0.18 5.78
N PRO A 44 -1.53 0.94 5.34
CA PRO A 44 -2.94 0.57 5.55
C PRO A 44 -3.37 -0.54 4.58
N GLY A 45 -4.36 -1.34 4.99
CA GLY A 45 -4.90 -2.39 4.14
C GLY A 45 -5.99 -3.21 4.82
N VAL A 46 -6.55 -4.17 4.09
CA VAL A 46 -7.43 -5.20 4.66
C VAL A 46 -6.55 -6.24 5.38
N VAL A 47 -6.89 -6.58 6.61
CA VAL A 47 -6.14 -7.56 7.40
C VAL A 47 -6.84 -8.91 7.38
N TYR A 48 -6.16 -9.93 6.89
CA TYR A 48 -6.62 -11.32 6.90
C TYR A 48 -5.91 -12.06 8.03
N ALA A 49 -6.68 -12.56 8.99
CA ALA A 49 -6.18 -13.52 9.97
C ALA A 49 -5.77 -14.84 9.28
N PRO A 50 -4.88 -15.65 9.89
CA PRO A 50 -4.40 -16.90 9.30
C PRO A 50 -5.51 -17.83 8.78
N GLU A 51 -6.61 -17.95 9.51
CA GLU A 51 -7.74 -18.82 9.17
C GLU A 51 -8.49 -18.34 7.91
N ASN A 52 -8.33 -17.06 7.58
CA ASN A 52 -9.00 -16.39 6.48
C ASN A 52 -8.16 -16.33 5.19
N LEU A 53 -6.87 -16.69 5.24
CA LEU A 53 -5.99 -16.67 4.05
C LEU A 53 -6.51 -17.54 2.91
N ARG A 54 -7.18 -18.65 3.23
CA ARG A 54 -7.81 -19.55 2.24
C ARG A 54 -8.92 -18.88 1.42
N HIS A 55 -9.45 -17.76 1.88
CA HIS A 55 -10.50 -17.00 1.21
C HIS A 55 -9.92 -15.87 0.33
N MET A 56 -8.61 -15.62 0.40
CA MET A 56 -7.97 -14.65 -0.47
C MET A 56 -7.90 -15.17 -1.92
N PRO A 57 -8.13 -14.31 -2.92
CA PRO A 57 -7.90 -14.66 -4.32
C PRO A 57 -6.47 -15.18 -4.54
N GLY A 58 -6.34 -16.28 -5.30
CA GLY A 58 -5.04 -16.87 -5.63
C GLY A 58 -4.45 -17.81 -4.58
N TYR A 59 -5.15 -18.12 -3.47
CA TYR A 59 -4.68 -19.09 -2.49
C TYR A 59 -4.36 -20.46 -3.12
N PRO A 60 -3.24 -21.13 -2.76
CA PRO A 60 -2.26 -20.74 -1.73
C PRO A 60 -1.20 -19.72 -2.19
N LYS A 61 -1.16 -19.38 -3.48
CA LYS A 61 -0.17 -18.48 -4.09
C LYS A 61 -0.65 -17.01 -4.10
N ILE A 62 -1.16 -16.53 -2.96
CA ILE A 62 -1.78 -15.20 -2.83
C ILE A 62 -0.88 -14.03 -3.25
N ALA A 63 0.45 -14.19 -3.15
CA ALA A 63 1.43 -13.16 -3.47
C ALA A 63 1.89 -13.17 -4.94
N ALA A 64 1.43 -14.11 -5.77
CA ALA A 64 1.89 -14.21 -7.16
C ALA A 64 1.55 -12.97 -7.99
N ASP A 65 0.35 -12.41 -7.77
CA ASP A 65 -0.19 -11.31 -8.58
C ASP A 65 -0.48 -10.04 -7.75
N ASN A 66 -0.20 -10.05 -6.45
CA ASN A 66 -0.42 -8.91 -5.56
C ASN A 66 0.89 -8.49 -4.85
N PRO A 67 1.59 -7.47 -5.35
CA PRO A 67 2.83 -6.98 -4.75
C PRO A 67 2.59 -6.12 -3.48
N TYR A 68 1.35 -5.90 -3.08
CA TYR A 68 0.96 -5.06 -1.94
C TYR A 68 0.58 -5.87 -0.69
N LEU A 69 1.04 -7.12 -0.61
CA LEU A 69 0.85 -7.97 0.58
C LEU A 69 2.04 -7.84 1.54
N VAL A 70 1.74 -7.65 2.82
CA VAL A 70 2.73 -7.68 3.91
C VAL A 70 2.30 -8.69 4.96
N ALA A 71 3.16 -9.67 5.25
CA ALA A 71 2.95 -10.61 6.34
C ALA A 71 3.36 -9.98 7.67
N ARG A 72 2.54 -10.18 8.70
CA ARG A 72 2.82 -9.79 10.08
C ARG A 72 3.39 -10.97 10.86
N TYR A 73 4.07 -10.65 11.96
CA TYR A 73 4.64 -11.65 12.86
C TYR A 73 3.58 -12.62 13.43
N ASP A 74 2.35 -12.15 13.63
CA ASP A 74 1.22 -12.96 14.12
C ASP A 74 0.60 -13.89 13.04
N GLY A 75 1.19 -13.95 11.84
CA GLY A 75 0.71 -14.75 10.72
C GLY A 75 -0.42 -14.10 9.92
N SER A 76 -0.92 -12.94 10.34
CA SER A 76 -1.90 -12.19 9.55
C SER A 76 -1.24 -11.55 8.32
N VAL A 77 -2.01 -11.32 7.27
CA VAL A 77 -1.56 -10.63 6.06
C VAL A 77 -2.32 -9.31 5.89
N VAL A 78 -1.59 -8.23 5.63
CA VAL A 78 -2.15 -6.93 5.25
C VAL A 78 -2.15 -6.83 3.72
N ASP A 79 -3.31 -6.61 3.13
CA ASP A 79 -3.49 -6.32 1.70
C ASP A 79 -3.77 -4.84 1.48
N ALA A 80 -2.76 -4.11 1.01
CA ALA A 80 -2.88 -2.69 0.70
C ALA A 80 -3.41 -2.41 -0.72
N SER A 81 -3.61 -3.44 -1.55
CA SER A 81 -4.08 -3.27 -2.93
C SER A 81 -5.41 -2.51 -3.04
N PRO A 82 -6.43 -2.73 -2.18
CA PRO A 82 -7.68 -1.95 -2.22
C PRO A 82 -7.53 -0.47 -1.84
N TRP A 83 -6.36 -0.04 -1.35
CA TRP A 83 -6.09 1.28 -0.81
C TRP A 83 -5.10 2.07 -1.69
N GLY A 84 -5.16 3.40 -1.57
CA GLY A 84 -4.20 4.29 -2.23
C GLY A 84 -4.15 4.12 -3.75
N LEU A 85 -2.95 3.85 -4.27
CA LEU A 85 -2.67 3.74 -5.71
C LEU A 85 -2.99 2.37 -6.31
N GLY A 86 -3.32 1.37 -5.48
CA GLY A 86 -3.67 0.00 -5.88
C GLY A 86 -5.07 -0.16 -6.50
N ALA A 87 -5.74 0.96 -6.78
CA ALA A 87 -7.13 1.09 -7.21
C ALA A 87 -8.12 0.94 -6.06
N GLY A 88 -8.75 2.08 -5.72
CA GLY A 88 -9.95 2.08 -4.90
C GLY A 88 -10.99 1.10 -5.45
N TRP A 89 -11.93 0.74 -4.60
CA TRP A 89 -13.17 -0.04 -4.77
C TRP A 89 -13.86 -0.07 -6.17
N SER A 90 -13.49 0.79 -7.12
CA SER A 90 -14.05 1.00 -8.46
C SER A 90 -13.68 -0.03 -9.54
N LYS A 91 -12.74 -0.96 -9.31
CA LYS A 91 -12.44 -2.05 -10.28
C LYS A 91 -13.12 -3.39 -10.01
N ALA A 92 -13.79 -3.57 -8.86
CA ALA A 92 -14.44 -4.84 -8.52
C ALA A 92 -15.74 -5.14 -9.31
N GLY A 93 -16.10 -4.36 -10.34
CA GLY A 93 -17.42 -4.46 -10.97
C GLY A 93 -17.51 -4.23 -12.48
N ARG A 94 -16.43 -4.37 -13.26
CA ARG A 94 -16.54 -4.37 -14.73
C ARG A 94 -16.04 -5.68 -15.33
N SER A 95 -16.89 -6.71 -15.24
CA SER A 95 -16.85 -7.77 -16.23
C SER A 95 -17.14 -7.13 -17.59
N LYS A 96 -16.18 -7.18 -18.51
CA LYS A 96 -16.48 -6.92 -19.92
C LYS A 96 -17.20 -8.16 -20.42
N THR A 97 -18.52 -8.09 -20.50
CA THR A 97 -19.28 -9.02 -21.35
C THR A 97 -18.87 -8.70 -22.79
N SER A 98 -17.93 -9.47 -23.35
CA SER A 98 -17.69 -9.47 -24.79
C SER A 98 -18.95 -10.00 -25.47
N LYS A 99 -19.53 -9.20 -26.36
CA LYS A 99 -20.43 -9.67 -27.41
C LYS A 99 -19.62 -10.33 -28.51
#